data_AF-A0A8S0G459-F1
#
_entry.id   AF-A0A8S0G459-F1
#
_cell.length_a   1.000
_cell.length_b   1.000
_cell.length_c   1.000
_cell.angle_alpha   90.00
_cell.angle_beta   90.00
_cell.angle_gamma   90.00
#
_symmetry.space_group_name_H-M   'P 1'
#
loop_
_entity.id
_entity.type
_entity.pdbx_description
1 polymer ?
#
loop_
_entity_poly.entity_id
_entity_poly.type
_entity_poly.pdbx_seq_one_letter_code
_entity_poly.pdbx_strand_id
1 'polypeptide(L)'
;MSVVFSTRARWRGKRPLLALLQGLFTVALTLLGLLLITFALSALSPVDRVLQIVGDHASQSTYDQVRHQLGLDQPLAVQFWHYLMNLAHGDLGIASSTGQPVLQDLLSAFPATIELATPWRLLSVLLSASLRVYFAPVMSVLRWISPCEH
;
A
#
# COMPACT_ATOMS: atom_id res chain seq x y z
N MET A 1 -27.49 -30.73 -18.16
CA MET A 1 -26.03 -30.41 -18.21
C MET A 1 -25.73 -29.53 -17.00
N SER A 2 -25.78 -30.15 -15.82
CA SER A 2 -26.05 -29.44 -14.57
C SER A 2 -24.75 -29.31 -13.78
N VAL A 3 -24.16 -28.11 -13.80
CA VAL A 3 -22.98 -27.77 -13.00
C VAL A 3 -23.45 -27.57 -11.55
N VAL A 4 -23.48 -28.68 -10.80
CA VAL A 4 -23.62 -28.67 -9.35
C VAL A 4 -22.39 -27.98 -8.77
N PHE A 5 -22.55 -26.73 -8.32
CA PHE A 5 -21.56 -26.04 -7.49
C PHE A 5 -21.45 -26.76 -6.15
N SER A 6 -20.62 -27.82 -6.13
CA SER A 6 -20.17 -28.42 -4.90
C SER A 6 -19.32 -27.37 -4.17
N THR A 7 -19.91 -26.71 -3.18
CA THR A 7 -19.18 -25.99 -2.15
C THR A 7 -18.51 -26.99 -1.21
N ARG A 8 -17.66 -27.86 -1.75
CA ARG A 8 -16.61 -28.47 -0.93
C ARG A 8 -15.65 -27.33 -0.63
N ALA A 9 -15.87 -26.68 0.51
CA ALA A 9 -14.85 -25.96 1.24
C ALA A 9 -13.73 -26.97 1.49
N ARG A 10 -12.86 -27.12 0.48
CA ARG A 10 -11.72 -28.01 0.49
C ARG A 10 -10.77 -27.32 1.44
N TRP A 11 -10.87 -27.70 2.72
CA TRP A 11 -9.88 -27.45 3.76
C TRP A 11 -8.54 -27.96 3.24
N ARG A 12 -7.86 -27.10 2.48
CA ARG A 12 -6.68 -27.45 1.70
C ARG A 12 -5.54 -27.55 2.68
N GLY A 13 -4.91 -28.72 2.67
CA GLY A 13 -3.97 -29.20 3.67
C GLY A 13 -2.91 -28.19 4.08
N LYS A 14 -2.62 -28.28 5.37
CA LYS A 14 -1.62 -27.56 6.15
C LYS A 14 -0.29 -27.40 5.41
N ARG A 15 -0.07 -26.23 4.81
CA ARG A 15 1.28 -25.67 4.64
C ARG A 15 1.29 -24.24 5.17
N PRO A 16 1.01 -24.03 6.48
CA PRO A 16 0.92 -22.69 7.06
C PRO A 16 2.21 -21.89 6.82
N LEU A 17 3.35 -22.58 6.81
CA LEU A 17 4.67 -21.99 6.56
C LEU A 17 4.82 -21.46 5.12
N LEU A 18 4.38 -22.22 4.11
CA LEU A 18 4.36 -21.75 2.72
C LEU A 18 3.31 -20.66 2.49
N ALA A 19 2.16 -20.73 3.16
CA ALA A 19 1.14 -19.68 3.09
C ALA A 19 1.62 -18.36 3.72
N LEU A 20 2.36 -18.43 4.84
CA LEU A 20 3.00 -17.28 5.46
C LEU A 20 4.12 -16.71 4.59
N LEU A 21 5.02 -17.54 4.05
CA LEU A 21 6.06 -17.10 3.13
C LEU A 21 5.48 -16.45 1.87
N GLN A 22 4.44 -17.06 1.29
CA GLN A 22 3.72 -16.48 0.15
C GLN A 22 3.05 -15.16 0.52
N GLY A 23 2.48 -15.04 1.73
CA GLY A 23 1.93 -13.81 2.26
C GLY A 23 2.98 -12.71 2.39
N LEU A 24 4.11 -12.99 3.04
CA LEU A 24 5.23 -12.04 3.17
C LEU A 24 5.75 -11.60 1.79
N PHE A 25 5.91 -12.54 0.86
CA PHE A 25 6.36 -12.22 -0.50
C PHE A 25 5.37 -11.30 -1.21
N THR A 26 4.07 -11.56 -1.09
CA THR A 26 3.02 -10.72 -1.68
C THR A 26 3.05 -9.32 -1.07
N VAL A 27 3.16 -9.20 0.25
CA VAL A 27 3.28 -7.91 0.94
C VAL A 27 4.54 -7.17 0.48
N ALA A 28 5.70 -7.81 0.48
CA ALA A 28 6.94 -7.21 0.02
C ALA A 28 6.84 -6.71 -1.43
N LEU A 29 6.23 -7.50 -2.33
CA LEU A 29 6.01 -7.11 -3.72
C LEU A 29 5.06 -5.91 -3.84
N THR A 30 3.97 -5.88 -3.07
CA THR A 30 3.05 -4.74 -3.06
C THR A 30 3.70 -3.46 -2.53
N LEU A 31 4.52 -3.57 -1.47
CA LEU A 31 5.28 -2.44 -0.94
C LEU A 31 6.30 -1.95 -1.95
N LEU A 32 7.05 -2.86 -2.59
CA LEU A 32 8.00 -2.51 -3.64
C LEU A 32 7.31 -1.80 -4.81
N GLY A 33 6.16 -2.30 -5.27
CA GLY A 33 5.36 -1.66 -6.31
C GLY A 33 4.87 -0.26 -5.90
N LEU A 34 4.37 -0.12 -4.67
CA LEU A 34 3.95 1.17 -4.12
C LEU A 34 5.09 2.17 -4.02
N LEU A 35 6.27 1.73 -3.56
CA LEU A 35 7.48 2.55 -3.48
C LEU A 35 7.93 2.99 -4.88
N LEU A 36 7.94 2.07 -5.84
CA LEU A 36 8.32 2.37 -7.22
C LEU A 36 7.36 3.37 -7.86
N ILE A 37 6.06 3.20 -7.68
CA ILE A 37 5.05 4.15 -8.19
C ILE A 37 5.19 5.50 -7.50
N THR A 38 5.28 5.54 -6.18
CA THR A 38 5.44 6.79 -5.41
C THR A 38 6.74 7.50 -5.79
N PHE A 39 7.83 6.77 -5.96
CA PHE A 39 9.12 7.31 -6.40
C PHE A 39 9.05 7.82 -7.83
N ALA A 40 8.41 7.09 -8.75
CA ALA A 40 8.22 7.54 -10.13
C ALA A 40 7.36 8.82 -10.19
N LEU A 41 6.28 8.89 -9.41
CA LEU A 41 5.47 10.10 -9.27
C LEU A 41 6.28 11.26 -8.70
N SER A 42 7.12 11.00 -7.70
CA SER A 42 7.99 12.01 -7.12
C SER A 42 9.10 12.47 -8.09
N ALA A 43 9.61 11.57 -8.93
CA ALA A 43 10.64 11.88 -9.93
C ALA A 43 10.06 12.62 -11.15
N LEU A 44 8.79 12.39 -11.47
CA LEU A 44 8.04 13.13 -12.48
C LEU A 44 7.53 14.49 -11.96
N SER A 45 7.54 14.70 -10.64
CA SER A 45 7.19 15.98 -10.05
C SER A 45 8.17 17.05 -10.54
N PRO A 46 7.69 18.18 -11.09
CA PRO A 46 8.53 19.28 -11.54
C PRO A 46 9.19 20.05 -10.37
N VAL A 47 9.04 19.57 -9.15
CA VAL A 47 9.56 20.21 -7.94
C VAL A 47 11.01 19.81 -7.73
N ASP A 48 11.90 20.78 -7.93
CA ASP A 48 13.34 20.61 -7.73
C ASP A 48 13.62 20.46 -6.21
N ARG A 49 14.01 19.26 -5.78
CA ARG A 49 14.32 18.97 -4.35
C ARG A 49 15.39 19.92 -3.78
N VAL A 50 16.29 20.39 -4.64
CA VAL A 50 17.32 21.38 -4.27
C VAL A 50 16.67 22.71 -3.88
N LEU A 51 15.67 23.18 -4.64
CA LEU A 51 14.96 24.43 -4.35
C LEU A 51 14.09 24.32 -3.08
N GLN A 52 13.58 23.13 -2.75
CA GLN A 52 12.87 22.92 -1.47
C GLN A 52 13.79 23.07 -0.25
N ILE A 53 15.06 22.69 -0.38
CA ILE A 53 16.03 22.71 0.74
C ILE A 53 16.71 24.07 0.86
N VAL A 54 17.11 24.68 -0.27
CA VAL A 54 17.89 25.93 -0.26
C VAL A 54 16.99 27.18 -0.41
N GLY A 55 15.73 27.00 -0.81
CA GLY A 55 14.78 28.08 -1.08
C GLY A 55 15.06 28.80 -2.41
N ASP A 56 14.06 29.53 -2.91
CA ASP A 56 14.11 30.25 -4.20
C ASP A 56 15.23 31.32 -4.31
N HIS A 57 15.92 31.62 -3.21
CA HIS A 57 16.90 32.72 -3.10
C HIS A 57 18.35 32.25 -2.89
N ALA A 58 18.62 30.96 -3.13
CA ALA A 58 19.95 30.38 -3.01
C ALA A 58 20.95 30.93 -4.04
N SER A 59 22.21 31.17 -3.65
CA SER A 59 23.28 31.41 -4.62
C SER A 59 23.51 30.18 -5.50
N GLN A 60 23.81 30.36 -6.79
CA GLN A 60 24.07 29.25 -7.73
C GLN A 60 25.18 28.29 -7.24
N SER A 61 26.19 28.81 -6.56
CA SER A 61 27.23 27.99 -5.93
C SER A 61 26.70 27.05 -4.85
N THR A 62 25.71 27.49 -4.06
CA THR A 62 25.08 26.68 -3.01
C THR A 62 24.14 25.65 -3.64
N TYR A 63 23.44 26.02 -4.71
CA TYR A 63 22.58 25.11 -5.47
C TYR A 63 23.37 23.93 -6.04
N ASP A 64 24.49 24.19 -6.73
CA ASP A 64 25.31 23.12 -7.33
C ASP A 64 25.93 22.21 -6.26
N GLN A 65 26.36 22.77 -5.13
CA GLN A 65 26.93 22.01 -4.04
C GLN A 65 25.89 21.09 -3.37
N VAL A 66 24.67 21.59 -3.18
CA VAL A 66 23.56 20.80 -2.61
C VAL A 66 23.05 19.76 -3.61
N ARG A 67 23.01 20.09 -4.91
CA ARG A 67 22.66 19.14 -5.99
C ARG A 67 23.61 17.94 -6.01
N HIS A 68 24.91 18.21 -5.89
CA HIS A 68 25.93 17.16 -5.83
C HIS A 68 25.84 16.33 -4.54
N GLN A 69 25.56 16.97 -3.40
CA GLN A 69 25.38 16.29 -2.11
C GLN A 69 24.13 15.40 -2.06
N LEU A 70 23.06 15.81 -2.74
CA LEU A 70 21.83 15.02 -2.85
C LEU A 70 21.95 13.88 -3.88
N GLY A 71 23.07 13.78 -4.60
CA GLY A 71 23.30 12.74 -5.61
C GLY A 71 22.33 12.82 -6.80
N LEU A 72 21.75 14.00 -7.06
CA LEU A 72 20.84 14.21 -8.20
C LEU A 72 21.56 14.02 -9.56
N ASP A 73 22.89 14.00 -9.57
CA ASP A 73 23.72 13.73 -10.75
C ASP A 73 23.83 12.23 -11.09
N GLN A 74 23.28 11.34 -10.24
CA GLN A 74 23.31 9.89 -10.46
C GLN A 74 22.07 9.39 -11.22
N PRO A 75 22.18 8.29 -12.00
CA PRO A 75 21.04 7.69 -12.68
C PRO A 75 19.91 7.34 -11.70
N LEU A 76 18.66 7.52 -12.11
CA LEU A 76 17.47 7.31 -11.27
C LEU A 76 17.44 5.92 -10.60
N ALA A 77 17.95 4.89 -11.30
CA ALA A 77 18.05 3.53 -10.80
C ALA A 77 19.01 3.39 -9.60
N VAL A 78 20.12 4.14 -9.59
CA VAL A 78 21.10 4.14 -8.50
C VAL A 78 20.52 4.85 -7.27
N GLN A 79 19.80 5.96 -7.47
CA GLN A 79 19.07 6.65 -6.39
C GLN A 79 18.03 5.73 -5.74
N PHE A 80 17.27 4.97 -6.56
CA PHE A 80 16.30 4.01 -6.04
C PHE A 80 16.98 2.84 -5.30
N TRP A 81 18.12 2.35 -5.77
CA TRP A 81 18.86 1.28 -5.09
C TRP A 81 19.37 1.73 -3.71
N HIS A 82 19.95 2.93 -3.61
CA HIS A 82 20.36 3.49 -2.31
C HIS A 82 19.16 3.67 -1.37
N TYR A 83 18.02 4.14 -1.89
CA TYR A 83 16.78 4.23 -1.13
C TYR A 83 16.33 2.85 -0.60
N LEU A 84 16.39 1.80 -1.44
CA LEU A 84 16.04 0.45 -1.03
C LEU A 84 16.96 -0.12 0.06
N MET A 85 18.27 0.16 -0.04
CA MET A 85 19.25 -0.28 0.96
C MET A 85 19.05 0.43 2.30
N ASN A 86 18.81 1.75 2.30
CA ASN A 86 18.53 2.49 3.52
C ASN A 86 17.22 2.00 4.16
N LEU A 87 16.20 1.76 3.34
CA LEU A 87 14.93 1.19 3.79
C LEU A 87 15.10 -0.19 4.43
N ALA A 88 15.96 -1.04 3.87
CA ALA A 88 16.28 -2.35 4.44
C ALA A 88 16.99 -2.26 5.81
N HIS A 89 17.70 -1.16 6.08
CA HIS A 89 18.29 -0.87 7.39
C HIS A 89 17.31 -0.20 8.36
N GLY A 90 16.05 0.02 7.94
CA GLY A 90 15.03 0.67 8.75
C GLY A 90 15.07 2.21 8.69
N ASP A 91 15.89 2.78 7.80
CA ASP A 91 15.94 4.22 7.58
C ASP A 91 15.02 4.60 6.41
N LEU A 92 13.86 5.18 6.75
CA LEU A 92 12.88 5.68 5.78
C LEU A 92 13.33 7.01 5.13
N GLY A 93 14.42 7.59 5.60
CA GLY A 93 14.96 8.87 5.15
C GLY A 93 14.21 10.08 5.72
N ILE A 94 14.61 11.24 5.23
CA ILE A 94 14.01 12.54 5.57
C ILE A 94 12.96 12.88 4.51
N ALA A 95 11.77 13.29 4.96
CA ALA A 95 10.71 13.75 4.08
C ALA A 95 11.14 15.04 3.37
N SER A 96 11.15 15.04 2.03
CA SER A 96 11.54 16.23 1.25
C SER A 96 10.56 17.41 1.44
N SER A 97 9.34 17.15 1.91
CA SER A 97 8.32 18.19 2.16
C SER A 97 8.47 18.91 3.51
N THR A 98 8.92 18.22 4.56
CA THR A 98 8.91 18.71 5.95
C THR A 98 10.30 18.78 6.58
N GLY A 99 11.31 18.15 5.97
CA GLY A 99 12.67 18.09 6.52
C GLY A 99 12.80 17.22 7.78
N GLN A 100 11.75 16.48 8.14
CA GLN A 100 11.70 15.60 9.31
C GLN A 100 11.82 14.12 8.92
N PRO A 101 12.22 13.22 9.84
CA PRO A 101 12.23 11.79 9.59
C PRO A 101 10.82 11.30 9.22
N VAL A 102 10.70 10.60 8.08
CA VAL A 102 9.40 10.09 7.58
C VAL A 102 8.72 9.20 8.63
N LEU A 103 9.51 8.47 9.43
CA LEU A 103 8.99 7.62 10.51
C LEU A 103 8.15 8.40 11.52
N GLN A 104 8.57 9.63 11.84
CA GLN A 104 7.94 10.45 12.86
C GLN A 104 6.62 11.05 12.36
N ASP A 105 6.59 11.49 11.10
CA ASP A 105 5.36 11.90 10.42
C ASP A 105 4.37 10.73 10.32
N LEU A 106 4.86 9.52 10.01
CA LEU A 106 4.04 8.32 9.95
C LEU A 106 3.40 8.02 11.31
N LEU A 107 4.20 8.03 12.39
CA LEU A 107 3.73 7.81 13.75
C LEU A 107 2.72 8.87 14.22
N SER A 108 2.85 10.10 13.75
CA SER A 108 1.89 11.17 14.04
C SER A 108 0.56 10.99 13.29
N ALA A 109 0.60 10.49 12.05
CA ALA A 109 -0.59 10.23 11.24
C ALA A 109 -1.31 8.90 11.59
N PHE A 110 -0.60 7.96 12.21
CA PHE A 110 -1.12 6.64 12.58
C PHE A 110 -2.39 6.70 13.46
N PRO A 111 -2.43 7.47 14.56
CA PRO A 111 -3.62 7.60 15.40
C PRO A 111 -4.83 8.13 14.62
N ALA A 112 -4.64 9.16 13.80
CA ALA A 112 -5.70 9.74 13.00
C ALA A 112 -6.28 8.73 11.99
N THR A 113 -5.43 7.88 11.40
CA THR A 113 -5.89 6.83 10.48
C THR A 113 -6.72 5.77 11.19
N ILE A 114 -6.37 5.42 12.43
CA ILE A 114 -7.13 4.45 13.23
C ILE A 114 -8.50 5.03 13.60
N GLU A 115 -8.56 6.30 13.98
CA GLU A 115 -9.81 6.99 14.29
C GLU A 115 -10.79 6.98 13.11
N LEU A 116 -10.30 7.11 11.88
CA LEU A 116 -11.13 7.08 10.67
C LEU A 116 -11.42 5.64 10.18
N ALA A 117 -10.44 4.74 10.24
CA ALA A 117 -10.58 3.38 9.76
C ALA A 117 -11.53 2.54 10.64
N THR A 118 -11.59 2.82 11.94
CA THR A 118 -12.45 2.11 12.90
C THR A 118 -13.95 2.25 12.58
N PRO A 119 -14.53 3.46 12.48
CA PRO A 119 -15.94 3.62 12.16
C PRO A 119 -16.28 3.10 10.76
N TRP A 120 -15.38 3.27 9.77
CA TRP A 120 -15.58 2.68 8.44
C TRP A 120 -15.66 1.15 8.48
N ARG A 121 -14.74 0.51 9.22
CA ARG A 121 -14.72 -0.94 9.39
C ARG A 121 -16.00 -1.43 10.07
N LEU A 122 -16.47 -0.73 11.10
CA LEU A 122 -17.75 -1.04 11.77
C LEU A 122 -18.93 -0.90 10.81
N LEU A 123 -19.01 0.21 10.07
CA LEU A 123 -20.08 0.45 9.10
C LEU A 123 -20.11 -0.63 8.00
N SER A 124 -18.94 -1.00 7.47
CA SER A 124 -18.80 -2.04 6.45
C SER A 124 -19.32 -3.40 6.94
N VAL A 125 -18.98 -3.79 8.18
CA VAL A 125 -19.44 -5.03 8.80
C VAL A 125 -20.96 -4.99 9.01
N LEU A 126 -21.49 -3.88 9.50
CA LEU A 126 -22.93 -3.70 9.73
C LEU A 126 -23.72 -3.78 8.42
N LEU A 127 -23.30 -3.07 7.38
CA LEU A 127 -23.92 -3.11 6.04
C LEU A 127 -23.90 -4.53 5.47
N SER A 128 -22.75 -5.20 5.55
CA SER A 128 -22.58 -6.57 5.05
C SER A 128 -23.42 -7.59 5.83
N ALA A 129 -23.64 -7.36 7.12
CA ALA A 129 -24.48 -8.21 7.95
C ALA A 129 -25.97 -8.02 7.61
N SER A 130 -26.44 -6.76 7.55
CA SER A 130 -27.83 -6.43 7.22
C SER A 130 -28.24 -6.95 5.84
N LEU A 131 -27.37 -6.76 4.85
CA LEU A 131 -27.63 -7.24 3.49
C LEU A 131 -27.77 -8.77 3.44
N ARG A 132 -26.98 -9.49 4.25
CA ARG A 132 -27.02 -10.95 4.33
C ARG A 132 -28.35 -11.47 4.90
N VAL A 133 -28.87 -10.80 5.94
CA VAL A 133 -30.16 -11.16 6.53
C VAL A 133 -31.29 -10.91 5.54
N TYR A 134 -31.25 -9.78 4.82
CA TYR A 134 -32.28 -9.43 3.84
C TYR A 134 -32.31 -10.40 2.64
N PHE A 135 -31.14 -10.78 2.11
CA PHE A 135 -31.05 -11.68 0.95
C PHE A 135 -31.17 -13.17 1.30
N ALA A 136 -30.99 -13.58 2.55
CA ALA A 136 -31.10 -14.97 2.99
C ALA A 136 -32.45 -15.65 2.60
N PRO A 137 -33.63 -15.06 2.86
CA PRO A 137 -34.91 -15.68 2.51
C PRO A 137 -35.13 -15.76 0.99
N VAL A 138 -34.69 -14.74 0.24
CA VAL A 138 -34.78 -14.73 -1.23
C VAL A 138 -33.99 -15.90 -1.84
N MET A 139 -32.76 -16.11 -1.35
CA MET A 139 -31.93 -17.24 -1.78
C MET A 139 -32.53 -18.60 -1.37
N SER A 140 -33.24 -18.67 -0.23
CA SER A 140 -33.95 -19.88 0.21
C SER A 140 -35.11 -20.24 -0.72
N VAL A 141 -35.91 -19.24 -1.13
CA VAL A 141 -37.05 -19.43 -2.05
C VAL A 141 -36.60 -19.78 -3.46
N LEU A 142 -35.57 -19.11 -3.99
CA LEU A 142 -35.01 -19.44 -5.30
C LEU A 142 -34.47 -20.88 -5.36
N ARG A 143 -33.91 -21.37 -4.25
CA ARG A 143 -33.46 -22.77 -4.14
C ARG A 143 -34.62 -23.76 -4.16
N TRP A 144 -35.80 -23.40 -3.64
CA TRP A 144 -36.99 -24.26 -3.67
C TRP A 144 -37.65 -24.28 -5.07
N ILE A 145 -37.62 -23.15 -5.77
CA ILE A 145 -38.22 -22.99 -7.10
C ILE A 145 -37.37 -23.60 -8.21
N SER A 146 -36.10 -23.93 -7.98
CA SER A 146 -35.25 -24.60 -8.98
C SER A 146 -35.66 -26.08 -9.07
N PRO A 147 -36.46 -26.53 -10.06
CA PRO A 147 -36.80 -27.95 -10.18
C PRO A 147 -35.54 -28.76 -10.48
N CYS A 148 -35.50 -29.99 -9.97
CA CYS A 148 -34.44 -30.96 -10.25
C CYS A 148 -34.44 -31.27 -11.75
N GLU A 149 -33.63 -30.57 -12.54
CA GLU A 149 -33.31 -30.96 -13.92
C GLU A 149 -32.38 -32.18 -13.87
N HIS A 150 -33.00 -33.36 -14.01
CA HIS A 150 -32.34 -34.62 -14.39
C HIS A 150 -31.96 -34.60 -15.87
#